data_AF-A0A916QGE6-F1
#
_entry.id   AF-A0A916QGE6-F1
#
_cell.length_a   1.000
_cell.length_b   1.000
_cell.length_c   1.000
_cell.angle_alpha   90.00
_cell.angle_beta   90.00
_cell.angle_gamma   90.00
#
_symmetry.space_group_name_H-M   'P 1'
#
loop_
_entity.id
_entity.type
_entity.pdbx_description
1 polymer ?
#
loop_
_entity_poly.entity_id
_entity_poly.type
_entity_poly.pdbx_seq_one_letter_code
_entity_poly.pdbx_strand_id
1 'polypeptide(L)'
;MLPTKTKRHYYYWLIGIFLMGILASANALLTFDPQDKKDVLNVYLYPHMLSLYLQSFVLIISGKEIMNFTTVKPYISLRGGDNDIGARLWTAVILNAAALFLGIFIPYIVVGWSWFTLGSWQLGTALIVLHIVVMLVLSTLLLGIYYQAHPYLQILAAIMLNLVFHYMIENQLLVKYSIYFDQLWRDIHLYSH
;
A
#
# COMPACT_ATOMS: atom_id res chain seq x y z
N MET A 1 25.56 7.62 -12.90
CA MET A 1 24.44 8.58 -13.04
C MET A 1 23.37 7.94 -13.93
N LEU A 2 22.11 7.83 -13.47
CA LEU A 2 21.01 7.37 -14.34
C LEU A 2 20.81 8.40 -15.49
N PRO A 3 20.61 7.96 -16.74
CA PRO A 3 20.31 8.85 -17.86
C PRO A 3 19.12 9.75 -17.51
N THR A 4 19.16 11.03 -17.90
CA THR A 4 18.16 12.06 -17.58
C THR A 4 16.72 11.65 -17.90
N LYS A 5 16.51 10.86 -18.96
CA LYS A 5 15.19 10.30 -19.35
C LYS A 5 14.63 9.31 -18.32
N THR A 6 15.48 8.45 -17.77
CA THR A 6 15.12 7.43 -16.76
C THR A 6 14.69 8.07 -15.43
N LYS A 7 15.37 9.14 -15.01
CA LYS A 7 14.99 9.89 -13.80
C LYS A 7 13.61 10.51 -13.93
N ARG A 8 13.34 11.14 -15.08
CA ARG A 8 12.05 11.78 -15.37
C ARG A 8 10.90 10.77 -15.37
N HIS A 9 11.12 9.59 -15.93
CA HIS A 9 10.13 8.50 -15.91
C HIS A 9 9.79 8.05 -14.48
N TYR A 10 10.81 7.87 -13.63
CA TYR A 10 10.62 7.49 -12.23
C TYR A 10 9.83 8.54 -11.42
N TYR A 11 10.10 9.84 -11.63
CA TYR A 11 9.30 10.89 -10.97
C TYR A 11 7.83 10.88 -11.41
N TYR A 12 7.56 10.64 -12.70
CA TYR A 12 6.18 10.50 -13.16
C TYR A 12 5.47 9.30 -12.54
N TRP A 13 6.17 8.19 -12.28
CA TRP A 13 5.61 7.06 -11.56
C TRP A 13 5.29 7.39 -10.12
N LEU A 14 6.20 8.03 -9.39
CA LEU A 14 5.95 8.47 -8.02
C LEU A 14 4.75 9.43 -7.94
N ILE A 15 4.68 10.40 -8.86
CA ILE A 15 3.54 11.32 -8.97
C ILE A 15 2.26 10.54 -9.28
N GLY A 16 2.32 9.55 -10.18
CA GLY A 16 1.18 8.69 -10.50
C GLY A 16 0.68 7.91 -9.29
N ILE A 17 1.58 7.27 -8.53
CA ILE A 17 1.24 6.55 -7.29
C ILE A 17 0.61 7.47 -6.26
N PHE A 18 1.21 8.66 -6.07
CA PHE A 18 0.68 9.68 -5.17
C PHE A 18 -0.72 10.15 -5.57
N LEU A 19 -0.92 10.47 -6.85
CA LEU A 19 -2.23 10.90 -7.38
C LEU A 19 -3.28 9.79 -7.28
N MET A 20 -2.91 8.52 -7.48
CA MET A 20 -3.82 7.40 -7.25
C MET A 20 -4.27 7.31 -5.79
N GLY A 21 -3.34 7.51 -4.85
CA GLY A 21 -3.68 7.60 -3.43
C GLY A 21 -4.67 8.74 -3.13
N ILE A 22 -4.45 9.92 -3.72
CA ILE A 22 -5.35 11.07 -3.59
C ILE A 22 -6.73 10.77 -4.18
N LEU A 23 -6.77 10.24 -5.40
CA LEU A 23 -8.05 9.97 -6.07
C LEU A 23 -8.87 8.94 -5.31
N ALA A 24 -8.21 7.92 -4.76
CA ALA A 24 -8.90 6.91 -3.97
C ALA A 24 -9.43 7.48 -2.65
N SER A 25 -8.64 8.25 -1.92
CA SER A 25 -9.09 8.86 -0.66
C SER A 25 -10.14 9.95 -0.89
N ALA A 26 -10.01 10.75 -1.95
CA ALA A 26 -11.04 11.71 -2.36
C ALA A 26 -12.35 11.00 -2.73
N ASN A 27 -12.29 9.91 -3.49
CA ASN A 27 -13.48 9.11 -3.80
C ASN A 27 -14.13 8.56 -2.53
N ALA A 28 -13.33 8.08 -1.58
CA ALA A 28 -13.83 7.61 -0.29
C ALA A 28 -14.51 8.76 0.49
N LEU A 29 -13.85 9.91 0.63
CA LEU A 29 -14.39 11.09 1.29
C LEU A 29 -15.71 11.60 0.67
N LEU A 30 -15.86 11.49 -0.65
CA LEU A 30 -17.10 11.86 -1.34
C LEU A 30 -18.22 10.81 -1.18
N THR A 31 -17.86 9.56 -0.88
CA THR A 31 -18.81 8.46 -0.75
C THR A 31 -19.36 8.32 0.67
N PHE A 32 -18.59 8.73 1.68
CA PHE A 32 -19.00 8.63 3.09
C PHE A 32 -19.60 9.95 3.60
N ASP A 33 -20.77 9.86 4.23
CA ASP A 33 -21.43 11.01 4.86
C ASP A 33 -20.63 11.46 6.10
N PRO A 34 -20.30 12.77 6.25
CA PRO A 34 -19.69 13.31 7.46
C PRO A 34 -20.48 13.04 8.75
N GLN A 35 -21.79 12.79 8.65
CA GLN A 35 -22.65 12.51 9.81
C GLN A 35 -22.51 11.08 10.36
N ASP A 36 -21.88 10.18 9.60
CA ASP A 36 -21.82 8.74 9.90
C ASP A 36 -20.82 8.36 11.01
N LYS A 37 -20.19 9.36 11.69
CA LYS A 37 -19.17 9.18 12.75
C LYS A 37 -18.01 8.23 12.35
N LYS A 38 -17.73 8.08 11.06
CA LYS A 38 -16.65 7.23 10.55
C LYS A 38 -15.31 7.94 10.69
N ASP A 39 -14.33 7.27 11.26
CA ASP A 39 -12.96 7.76 11.29
C ASP A 39 -12.17 7.37 10.04
N VAL A 40 -10.96 7.95 9.89
CA VAL A 40 -10.04 7.65 8.79
C VAL A 40 -9.78 6.15 8.67
N LEU A 41 -9.66 5.44 9.80
CA LEU A 41 -9.45 3.99 9.78
C LEU A 41 -10.62 3.26 9.17
N ASN A 42 -11.84 3.63 9.54
CA ASN A 42 -13.03 3.07 8.93
C ASN A 42 -13.02 3.33 7.43
N VAL A 43 -12.85 4.58 7.00
CA VAL A 43 -12.88 4.91 5.56
C VAL A 43 -11.76 4.23 4.76
N TYR A 44 -10.55 4.13 5.33
CA TYR A 44 -9.41 3.51 4.69
C TYR A 44 -9.50 1.97 4.62
N LEU A 45 -10.05 1.34 5.65
CA LEU A 45 -10.06 -0.11 5.85
C LEU A 45 -11.40 -0.77 5.51
N TYR A 46 -12.48 0.01 5.36
CA TYR A 46 -13.80 -0.47 4.94
C TYR A 46 -13.93 -0.51 3.41
N PRO A 47 -14.63 -1.48 2.81
CA PRO A 47 -14.49 -2.93 2.95
C PRO A 47 -13.22 -3.40 2.20
N HIS A 48 -12.04 -3.20 2.80
CA HIS A 48 -10.73 -3.46 2.18
C HIS A 48 -10.43 -2.67 0.90
N MET A 49 -11.27 -1.71 0.50
CA MET A 49 -11.21 -1.21 -0.87
C MET A 49 -9.95 -0.38 -1.13
N LEU A 50 -9.62 0.56 -0.25
CA LEU A 50 -8.39 1.32 -0.39
C LEU A 50 -7.16 0.51 0.01
N SER A 51 -7.20 -0.18 1.15
CA SER A 51 -6.01 -0.85 1.69
C SER A 51 -5.56 -2.03 0.82
N LEU A 52 -6.44 -2.98 0.52
CA LEU A 52 -6.07 -4.20 -0.20
C LEU A 52 -5.80 -3.94 -1.69
N TYR A 53 -6.71 -3.25 -2.40
CA TYR A 53 -6.58 -3.12 -3.85
C TYR A 53 -5.44 -2.18 -4.26
N LEU A 54 -5.28 -1.02 -3.59
CA LEU A 54 -4.18 -0.11 -3.94
C LEU A 54 -2.82 -0.71 -3.58
N GLN A 55 -2.69 -1.34 -2.41
CA GLN A 55 -1.42 -2.00 -2.06
C GLN A 55 -1.07 -3.08 -3.07
N SER A 56 -2.03 -3.94 -3.42
CA SER A 56 -1.81 -4.99 -4.44
C SER A 56 -1.43 -4.39 -5.80
N PHE A 57 -2.06 -3.30 -6.20
CA PHE A 57 -1.73 -2.60 -7.45
C PHE A 57 -0.32 -2.00 -7.44
N VAL A 58 0.09 -1.35 -6.34
CA VAL A 58 1.44 -0.80 -6.20
C VAL A 58 2.49 -1.91 -6.11
N LEU A 59 2.18 -3.07 -5.54
CA LEU A 59 3.06 -4.25 -5.57
C LEU A 59 3.27 -4.75 -7.01
N ILE A 60 2.21 -4.82 -7.83
CA ILE A 60 2.31 -5.19 -9.24
C ILE A 60 3.20 -4.20 -10.01
N ILE A 61 2.97 -2.89 -9.81
CA ILE A 61 3.78 -1.85 -10.47
C ILE A 61 5.25 -1.97 -10.04
N SER A 62 5.50 -2.06 -8.74
CA SER A 62 6.87 -2.16 -8.20
C SER A 62 7.56 -3.43 -8.72
N GLY A 63 6.86 -4.56 -8.78
CA GLY A 63 7.38 -5.79 -9.38
C GLY A 63 7.75 -5.62 -10.84
N LYS A 64 6.88 -4.98 -11.64
CA LYS A 64 7.16 -4.67 -13.05
C LYS A 64 8.34 -3.72 -13.23
N GLU A 65 8.50 -2.73 -12.36
CA GLU A 65 9.67 -1.84 -12.37
C GLU A 65 10.96 -2.64 -12.13
N ILE A 66 10.98 -3.54 -11.15
CA ILE A 66 12.15 -4.38 -10.85
C ILE A 66 12.45 -5.33 -12.01
N MET A 67 11.43 -5.91 -12.65
CA MET A 67 11.60 -6.75 -13.84
C MET A 67 12.30 -6.02 -14.98
N ASN A 68 12.03 -4.73 -15.21
CA ASN A 68 12.71 -3.98 -16.26
C ASN A 68 14.24 -3.91 -16.03
N PHE A 69 14.69 -3.99 -14.78
CA PHE A 69 16.12 -4.04 -14.44
C PHE A 69 16.73 -5.44 -14.60
N THR A 70 15.94 -6.52 -14.56
CA THR A 70 16.46 -7.88 -14.80
C THR A 70 17.00 -8.06 -16.22
N THR A 71 16.40 -7.39 -17.21
CA THR A 71 16.82 -7.46 -18.62
C THR A 71 18.22 -6.87 -18.82
N VAL A 72 18.59 -5.87 -18.02
CA VAL A 72 19.90 -5.19 -18.11
C VAL A 72 20.92 -5.74 -17.12
N LYS A 73 20.51 -6.60 -16.18
CA LYS A 73 21.35 -7.19 -15.13
C LYS A 73 22.67 -7.78 -15.65
N PRO A 74 22.72 -8.59 -16.74
CA PRO A 74 23.98 -9.17 -17.21
C PRO A 74 25.05 -8.11 -17.54
N TYR A 75 24.64 -6.95 -18.04
CA TYR A 75 25.55 -5.86 -18.38
C TYR A 75 26.05 -5.10 -17.14
N ILE A 76 25.26 -5.09 -16.07
CA ILE A 76 25.62 -4.43 -14.81
C ILE A 76 26.51 -5.34 -13.96
N SER A 77 26.21 -6.64 -13.91
CA SER A 77 27.01 -7.62 -13.17
C SER A 77 28.44 -7.69 -13.71
N LEU A 78 28.63 -7.58 -15.03
CA LEU A 78 29.94 -7.48 -15.68
C LEU A 78 30.76 -6.24 -15.23
N ARG A 79 30.11 -5.22 -14.66
CA ARG A 79 30.74 -3.98 -14.18
C ARG A 79 30.80 -3.90 -12.65
N GLY A 80 30.42 -4.96 -11.93
CA GLY A 80 30.42 -5.00 -10.47
C GLY A 80 29.40 -4.09 -9.78
N GLY A 81 28.37 -3.64 -10.50
CA GLY A 81 27.40 -2.63 -10.01
C GLY A 81 26.16 -3.20 -9.29
N ASP A 82 26.13 -4.49 -8.98
CA ASP A 82 24.91 -5.15 -8.46
C ASP A 82 24.46 -4.62 -7.09
N ASN A 83 25.40 -4.30 -6.20
CA ASN A 83 25.08 -3.73 -4.88
C ASN A 83 24.45 -2.35 -5.00
N ASP A 84 24.96 -1.51 -5.89
CA ASP A 84 24.45 -0.16 -6.15
C ASP A 84 23.02 -0.18 -6.72
N ILE A 85 22.71 -1.16 -7.56
CA ILE A 85 21.36 -1.33 -8.10
C ILE A 85 20.41 -1.84 -7.03
N GLY A 86 20.83 -2.82 -6.23
CA GLY A 86 20.02 -3.30 -5.09
C GLY A 86 19.60 -2.17 -4.17
N ALA A 87 20.54 -1.29 -3.77
CA ALA A 87 20.25 -0.14 -2.93
C ALA A 87 19.29 0.88 -3.59
N ARG A 88 19.43 1.11 -4.91
CA ARG A 88 18.53 1.99 -5.68
C ARG A 88 17.12 1.41 -5.79
N LEU A 89 16.99 0.10 -6.02
CA LEU A 89 15.70 -0.57 -6.07
C LEU A 89 15.01 -0.56 -4.70
N TRP A 90 15.76 -0.77 -3.62
CA TRP A 90 15.24 -0.66 -2.26
C TRP A 90 14.75 0.76 -1.94
N THR A 91 15.54 1.78 -2.34
CA THR A 91 15.12 3.18 -2.23
C THR A 91 13.84 3.46 -3.04
N ALA A 92 13.75 2.90 -4.26
CA ALA A 92 12.58 3.07 -5.11
C ALA A 92 11.32 2.47 -4.48
N VAL A 93 11.43 1.27 -3.92
CA VAL A 93 10.36 0.60 -3.17
C VAL A 93 9.85 1.45 -2.01
N ILE A 94 10.76 2.03 -1.21
CA ILE A 94 10.40 2.89 -0.07
C ILE A 94 9.66 4.13 -0.55
N LEU A 95 10.15 4.76 -1.61
CA LEU A 95 9.54 5.96 -2.16
C LEU A 95 8.17 5.67 -2.78
N ASN A 96 7.98 4.51 -3.43
CA ASN A 96 6.67 4.07 -3.91
C ASN A 96 5.68 3.88 -2.75
N ALA A 97 6.10 3.23 -1.67
CA ALA A 97 5.27 3.07 -0.46
C ALA A 97 4.94 4.42 0.17
N ALA A 98 5.94 5.30 0.35
CA ALA A 98 5.74 6.64 0.90
C ALA A 98 4.79 7.47 0.04
N ALA A 99 4.96 7.48 -1.28
CA ALA A 99 4.07 8.17 -2.22
C ALA A 99 2.62 7.68 -2.08
N LEU A 100 2.42 6.37 -1.98
CA LEU A 100 1.08 5.79 -1.78
C LEU A 100 0.45 6.28 -0.48
N PHE A 101 1.12 6.09 0.66
CA PHE A 101 0.54 6.44 1.96
C PHE A 101 0.35 7.95 2.13
N LEU A 102 1.28 8.77 1.63
CA LEU A 102 1.09 10.22 1.61
C LEU A 102 -0.10 10.61 0.75
N GLY A 103 -0.26 10.01 -0.44
CA GLY A 103 -1.41 10.27 -1.31
C GLY A 103 -2.74 9.89 -0.65
N ILE A 104 -2.75 8.78 0.08
CA ILE A 104 -3.95 8.31 0.81
C ILE A 104 -4.25 9.24 1.99
N PHE A 105 -3.26 9.55 2.83
CA PHE A 105 -3.50 10.19 4.12
C PHE A 105 -3.57 11.72 4.08
N ILE A 106 -2.84 12.39 3.18
CA ILE A 106 -2.84 13.86 3.08
C ILE A 106 -4.26 14.42 2.91
N PRO A 107 -5.13 13.87 2.05
CA PRO A 107 -6.50 14.39 1.88
C PRO A 107 -7.31 14.41 3.18
N TYR A 108 -7.18 13.39 4.03
CA TYR A 108 -7.87 13.36 5.34
C TYR A 108 -7.34 14.43 6.30
N ILE A 109 -6.02 14.72 6.25
CA ILE A 109 -5.42 15.81 7.04
C ILE A 109 -5.95 17.17 6.55
N VAL A 110 -5.97 17.39 5.24
CA VAL A 110 -6.38 18.66 4.63
C VAL A 110 -7.84 18.99 4.93
N VAL A 111 -8.72 17.99 4.90
CA VAL A 111 -10.16 18.16 5.20
C VAL A 111 -10.44 18.18 6.71
N GLY A 112 -9.47 17.84 7.55
CA GLY A 112 -9.65 17.78 9.01
C GLY A 112 -10.54 16.61 9.45
N TRP A 113 -10.48 15.48 8.73
CA TRP A 113 -11.29 14.30 9.06
C TRP A 113 -10.85 13.69 10.40
N SER A 114 -11.78 13.09 11.12
CA SER A 114 -11.50 12.48 12.43
C SER A 114 -10.72 11.17 12.29
N TRP A 115 -9.63 11.00 13.05
CA TRP A 115 -8.71 9.87 12.86
C TRP A 115 -9.03 8.62 13.69
N PHE A 116 -9.49 8.79 14.93
CA PHE A 116 -9.65 7.68 15.89
C PHE A 116 -10.88 7.84 16.77
N THR A 117 -12.04 8.17 16.19
CA THR A 117 -13.27 8.38 16.96
C THR A 117 -13.98 7.08 17.32
N LEU A 118 -13.72 5.97 16.60
CA LEU A 118 -14.40 4.70 16.82
C LEU A 118 -13.66 3.75 17.77
N GLY A 119 -12.38 4.00 18.05
CA GLY A 119 -11.53 3.11 18.83
C GLY A 119 -10.32 3.83 19.43
N SER A 120 -9.42 3.09 20.06
CA SER A 120 -8.25 3.67 20.73
C SER A 120 -7.21 4.18 19.72
N TRP A 121 -6.70 5.40 19.93
CA TRP A 121 -5.71 6.00 19.04
C TRP A 121 -4.41 5.17 18.96
N GLN A 122 -4.05 4.47 20.04
CA GLN A 122 -2.87 3.60 20.06
C GLN A 122 -3.04 2.44 19.09
N LEU A 123 -4.17 1.74 19.14
CA LEU A 123 -4.43 0.60 18.26
C LEU A 123 -4.64 1.06 16.82
N GLY A 124 -5.32 2.20 16.62
CA GLY A 124 -5.49 2.76 15.29
C GLY A 124 -4.17 3.16 14.63
N THR A 125 -3.28 3.80 15.39
CA THR A 125 -1.92 4.13 14.91
C THR A 125 -1.13 2.87 14.62
N ALA A 126 -1.20 1.85 15.49
CA ALA A 126 -0.53 0.57 15.28
C ALA A 126 -1.02 -0.13 14.01
N LEU A 127 -2.32 -0.06 13.68
CA LEU A 127 -2.89 -0.61 12.44
C LEU A 127 -2.34 0.09 11.19
N ILE A 128 -2.23 1.42 11.20
CA ILE A 128 -1.64 2.19 10.09
C ILE A 128 -0.16 1.83 9.93
N VAL A 129 0.61 1.79 11.02
CA VAL A 129 2.02 1.42 10.99
C VAL A 129 2.20 -0.01 10.48
N LEU A 130 1.33 -0.93 10.90
CA LEU A 130 1.34 -2.32 10.43
C LEU A 130 1.15 -2.40 8.91
N HIS A 131 0.24 -1.62 8.33
CA HIS A 131 0.05 -1.54 6.88
C HIS A 131 1.31 -1.07 6.15
N ILE A 132 1.98 -0.05 6.69
CA ILE A 132 3.23 0.46 6.12
C ILE A 132 4.31 -0.62 6.17
N VAL A 133 4.45 -1.28 7.31
CA VAL A 133 5.43 -2.36 7.50
C VAL A 133 5.15 -3.54 6.55
N VAL A 134 3.90 -3.98 6.44
CA VAL A 134 3.51 -5.06 5.52
C VAL A 134 3.84 -4.69 4.09
N MET A 135 3.46 -3.49 3.64
CA MET A 135 3.77 -3.03 2.29
C MET A 135 5.29 -3.01 2.02
N LEU A 136 6.09 -2.55 2.98
CA LEU A 136 7.55 -2.53 2.87
C LEU A 136 8.15 -3.93 2.84
N VAL A 137 7.66 -4.86 3.68
CA VAL A 137 8.11 -6.26 3.70
C VAL A 137 7.79 -6.93 2.36
N LEU A 138 6.54 -6.82 1.89
CA LEU A 138 6.10 -7.39 0.62
C LEU A 138 6.88 -6.81 -0.56
N SER A 139 7.11 -5.50 -0.56
CA SER A 139 7.89 -4.85 -1.62
C SER A 139 9.38 -5.22 -1.55
N THR A 140 9.92 -5.50 -0.36
CA THR A 140 11.28 -6.03 -0.20
C THR A 140 11.38 -7.46 -0.74
N LEU A 141 10.36 -8.30 -0.56
CA LEU A 141 10.31 -9.63 -1.18
C LEU A 141 10.40 -9.55 -2.71
N LEU A 142 9.76 -8.54 -3.31
CA LEU A 142 9.84 -8.28 -4.76
C LEU A 142 11.25 -7.93 -5.23
N LEU A 143 12.17 -7.47 -4.37
CA LEU A 143 13.57 -7.29 -4.76
C LEU A 143 14.24 -8.61 -5.12
N GLY A 144 13.72 -9.73 -4.62
CA GLY A 144 14.08 -11.07 -5.06
C GLY A 144 13.95 -11.26 -6.57
N ILE A 145 13.12 -10.45 -7.25
CA ILE A 145 12.90 -10.55 -8.71
C ILE A 145 14.20 -10.22 -9.43
N TYR A 146 14.96 -9.26 -8.90
CA TYR A 146 16.26 -8.90 -9.47
C TYR A 146 17.24 -10.10 -9.41
N TYR A 147 17.12 -10.95 -8.39
CA TYR A 147 18.07 -12.03 -8.13
C TYR A 147 17.65 -13.38 -8.72
N GLN A 148 16.36 -13.63 -8.95
CA GLN A 148 15.81 -14.94 -9.32
C GLN A 148 15.15 -14.96 -10.71
N ALA A 149 14.97 -16.16 -11.25
CA ALA A 149 14.45 -16.37 -12.61
C ALA A 149 12.92 -16.27 -12.76
N HIS A 150 12.16 -16.30 -11.67
CA HIS A 150 10.69 -16.41 -11.69
C HIS A 150 9.98 -15.16 -11.15
N PRO A 151 10.02 -14.03 -11.88
CA PRO A 151 9.47 -12.76 -11.43
C PRO A 151 7.98 -12.83 -11.09
N TYR A 152 7.20 -13.49 -11.95
CA TYR A 152 5.75 -13.59 -11.79
C TYR A 152 5.33 -14.40 -10.55
N LEU A 153 6.09 -15.44 -10.18
CA LEU A 153 5.81 -16.21 -8.97
C LEU A 153 6.01 -15.37 -7.71
N GLN A 154 7.00 -14.48 -7.71
CA GLN A 154 7.22 -13.59 -6.57
C GLN A 154 6.16 -12.49 -6.46
N ILE A 155 5.72 -11.92 -7.60
CA ILE A 155 4.59 -10.98 -7.61
C ILE A 155 3.33 -11.68 -7.09
N LEU A 156 3.04 -12.88 -7.57
CA LEU A 156 1.91 -13.67 -7.09
C LEU A 156 2.02 -13.96 -5.59
N ALA A 157 3.20 -14.38 -5.11
CA ALA A 157 3.43 -14.63 -3.70
C ALA A 157 3.21 -13.37 -2.85
N ALA A 158 3.71 -12.21 -3.28
CA ALA A 158 3.50 -10.94 -2.57
C ALA A 158 2.02 -10.56 -2.48
N ILE A 159 1.26 -10.73 -3.57
CA ILE A 159 -0.20 -10.49 -3.58
C ILE A 159 -0.93 -11.47 -2.66
N MET A 160 -0.58 -12.76 -2.71
CA MET A 160 -1.19 -13.78 -1.85
C MET A 160 -0.91 -13.52 -0.38
N LEU A 161 0.31 -13.11 -0.03
CA LEU A 161 0.66 -12.71 1.34
C LEU A 161 -0.09 -11.46 1.77
N ASN A 162 -0.31 -10.49 0.86
CA ASN A 162 -1.14 -9.32 1.14
C ASN A 162 -2.58 -9.74 1.46
N LEU A 163 -3.17 -10.62 0.66
CA LEU A 163 -4.50 -11.17 0.89
C LEU A 163 -4.59 -11.89 2.23
N VAL A 164 -3.61 -12.75 2.55
CA VAL A 164 -3.56 -13.45 3.84
C VAL A 164 -3.49 -12.45 4.99
N PHE A 165 -2.67 -11.40 4.88
CA PHE A 165 -2.61 -10.34 5.87
C PHE A 165 -3.98 -9.70 6.10
N HIS A 166 -4.66 -9.25 5.03
CA HIS A 166 -5.96 -8.59 5.14
C HIS A 166 -7.05 -9.52 5.72
N TYR A 167 -7.17 -10.73 5.19
CA TYR A 167 -8.27 -11.63 5.58
C TYR A 167 -8.05 -12.34 6.92
N MET A 168 -6.80 -12.70 7.27
CA MET A 168 -6.52 -13.51 8.44
C MET A 168 -6.04 -12.68 9.64
N ILE A 169 -5.31 -11.58 9.41
CA ILE A 169 -4.66 -10.82 10.48
C ILE A 169 -5.38 -9.49 10.72
N GLU A 170 -5.49 -8.66 9.68
CA GLU A 170 -6.08 -7.32 9.77
C GLU A 170 -7.51 -7.36 10.31
N ASN A 171 -8.36 -8.23 9.75
CA ASN A 171 -9.76 -8.37 10.20
C ASN A 171 -9.89 -8.65 11.70
N GLN A 172 -9.01 -9.51 12.26
CA GLN A 172 -9.05 -9.81 13.69
C GLN A 172 -8.65 -8.61 14.55
N LEU A 173 -7.71 -7.78 14.07
CA LEU A 173 -7.25 -6.58 14.78
C LEU A 173 -8.26 -5.44 14.65
N LEU A 174 -8.93 -5.32 13.49
CA LEU A 174 -9.97 -4.33 13.24
C LEU A 174 -11.17 -4.49 14.17
N VAL A 175 -11.62 -5.73 14.41
CA VAL A 175 -12.72 -6.01 15.36
C VAL A 175 -12.34 -5.60 16.79
N LYS A 176 -11.07 -5.76 17.17
CA LYS A 176 -10.56 -5.27 18.47
C LYS A 176 -10.48 -3.75 18.54
N TYR A 177 -10.30 -3.09 17.41
CA TYR A 177 -10.28 -1.64 17.33
C TYR A 177 -11.67 -1.04 17.49
N SER A 178 -12.67 -1.58 16.78
CA SER A 178 -14.06 -1.17 16.95
C SER A 178 -15.05 -2.22 16.47
N ILE A 179 -16.20 -2.32 17.16
CA ILE A 179 -17.28 -3.26 16.80
C ILE A 179 -17.87 -3.00 15.42
N TYR A 180 -17.73 -1.77 14.89
CA TYR A 180 -18.15 -1.43 13.52
C TYR A 180 -17.41 -2.23 12.44
N PHE A 181 -16.25 -2.82 12.77
CA PHE A 181 -15.53 -3.71 11.86
C PHE A 181 -16.00 -5.15 11.91
N ASP A 182 -16.82 -5.53 12.88
CA ASP A 182 -17.44 -6.86 12.95
C ASP A 182 -18.57 -6.98 11.92
N GLN A 183 -18.42 -7.92 10.97
CA GLN A 183 -19.41 -8.18 9.93
C GLN A 183 -20.74 -8.65 10.52
N LEU A 184 -20.73 -9.52 11.53
CA LEU A 184 -21.96 -10.02 12.14
C LEU A 184 -22.73 -8.89 12.82
N TRP A 185 -22.01 -8.00 13.52
CA TRP A 185 -22.64 -6.84 14.13
C TRP A 185 -23.26 -5.92 13.08
N ARG A 186 -22.56 -5.65 11.96
CA ARG A 186 -23.09 -4.84 10.85
C ARG A 186 -24.32 -5.46 10.22
N ASP A 187 -24.32 -6.76 9.97
CA ASP A 187 -25.45 -7.46 9.36
C ASP A 187 -26.70 -7.38 10.24
N ILE A 188 -26.53 -7.45 11.56
CA ILE A 188 -27.63 -7.37 12.53
C ILE A 188 -28.14 -5.95 12.77
N HIS A 189 -27.28 -4.92 12.69
CA HIS A 189 -27.64 -3.56 13.15
C HIS A 189 -27.72 -2.52 12.03
N LEU A 190 -27.05 -2.75 10.89
CA LEU A 190 -27.00 -1.82 9.76
C LEU A 190 -27.77 -2.32 8.54
N TYR A 191 -27.88 -3.63 8.36
CA TYR A 191 -28.49 -4.25 7.18
C TYR A 191 -29.81 -5.00 7.47
N SER A 192 -30.30 -4.99 8.71
CA SER A 192 -31.51 -5.70 9.13
C SER A 192 -32.82 -4.92 8.91
N HIS A 193 -32.92 -4.14 7.84
CA HIS A 193 -34.12 -3.37 7.47
C HIS A 193 -34.58 -3.71 6.06
#